data_AF-A0A4Q4WC44-F1
#
_entry.id   AF-A0A4Q4WC44-F1
#
_cell.length_a   1.000
_cell.length_b   1.000
_cell.length_c   1.000
_cell.angle_alpha   90.00
_cell.angle_beta   90.00
_cell.angle_gamma   90.00
#
_symmetry.space_group_name_H-M   'P 1'
#
loop_
_entity.id
_entity.type
_entity.pdbx_description
1 polymer ?
#
loop_
_entity_poly.entity_id
_entity_poly.type
_entity_poly.pdbx_seq_one_letter_code
_entity_poly.pdbx_strand_id
1 'polypeptide(L)'
;MPTMLYHFALEVAEAPSERHWLLAAYALDAALIALLLTTNLVIDGVHAFHFGFYPKAGVLEAVHIAQTVALVTRGMWVLYREQRHATAEKRKRLLTCLFGVGLISLAAADYAVNYGVAFYPPGVLPLAIALGIIACVRH
;
A
#
# COMPACT_ATOMS: atom_id res chain seq x y z
N MET A 1 -0.87 1.64 -6.06
CA MET A 1 -0.38 2.21 -4.77
C MET A 1 0.49 1.26 -3.94
N PRO A 2 0.14 -0.01 -3.68
CA PRO A 2 0.93 -0.87 -2.78
C PRO A 2 2.38 -1.12 -3.26
N THR A 3 2.56 -1.35 -4.57
CA THR A 3 3.89 -1.55 -5.16
C THR A 3 4.78 -0.31 -5.06
N MET A 4 4.20 0.89 -5.09
CA MET A 4 4.95 2.14 -4.88
C MET A 4 5.43 2.28 -3.44
N LEU A 5 4.61 1.93 -2.45
CA LEU A 5 5.02 1.91 -1.04
C LEU A 5 6.14 0.90 -0.79
N TYR A 6 6.03 -0.29 -1.40
CA TYR A 6 7.09 -1.29 -1.33
C TYR A 6 8.37 -0.82 -2.02
N HIS A 7 8.27 -0.25 -3.23
CA HIS A 7 9.41 0.33 -3.93
C HIS A 7 10.11 1.40 -3.07
N PHE A 8 9.36 2.34 -2.52
CA PHE A 8 9.89 3.37 -1.61
C PHE A 8 10.60 2.75 -0.40
N ALA A 9 10.00 1.73 0.23
CA ALA A 9 10.61 1.04 1.35
C ALA A 9 11.96 0.41 0.96
N LEU A 10 12.05 -0.22 -0.22
CA LEU A 10 13.28 -0.80 -0.75
C LEU A 10 14.35 0.24 -1.07
N GLU A 11 13.97 1.38 -1.65
CA GLU A 11 14.89 2.48 -1.94
C GLU A 11 15.47 3.09 -0.67
N VAL A 12 14.62 3.36 0.34
CA VAL A 12 15.08 3.92 1.62
C VAL A 12 15.94 2.92 2.40
N ALA A 13 15.60 1.63 2.30
CA ALA A 13 16.36 0.56 2.92
C ALA A 13 17.66 0.22 2.17
N GLU A 14 17.84 0.72 0.94
CA GLU A 14 18.95 0.35 0.04
C GLU A 14 19.08 -1.18 -0.11
N ALA A 15 17.96 -1.87 -0.36
CA ALA A 15 17.89 -3.33 -0.40
C ALA A 15 17.77 -3.88 -1.85
N PRO A 16 18.87 -3.95 -2.63
CA PRO A 16 18.83 -4.34 -4.04
C PRO A 16 18.46 -5.82 -4.25
N SER A 17 18.63 -6.67 -3.24
CA SER A 17 18.29 -8.09 -3.29
C SER A 17 16.80 -8.35 -3.54
N GLU A 18 15.94 -7.37 -3.23
CA GLU A 18 14.48 -7.48 -3.38
C GLU A 18 13.98 -7.07 -4.78
N ARG A 19 14.88 -6.64 -5.69
CA ARG A 19 14.50 -6.11 -7.01
C ARG A 19 13.66 -7.07 -7.85
N HIS A 20 13.91 -8.37 -7.76
CA HIS A 20 13.14 -9.38 -8.50
C HIS A 20 11.69 -9.47 -8.00
N TRP A 21 11.47 -9.39 -6.68
CA TRP A 21 10.12 -9.31 -6.10
C TRP A 21 9.40 -8.02 -6.50
N LEU A 22 10.12 -6.89 -6.56
CA LEU A 22 9.57 -5.63 -7.04
C LEU A 22 9.10 -5.72 -8.50
N LEU A 23 9.90 -6.34 -9.38
CA LEU A 23 9.51 -6.56 -10.77
C LEU A 23 8.28 -7.47 -10.89
N ALA A 24 8.22 -8.54 -10.09
CA ALA A 24 7.04 -9.41 -10.05
C ALA A 24 5.78 -8.66 -9.59
N ALA A 25 5.91 -7.76 -8.60
CA ALA A 25 4.83 -6.90 -8.14
C ALA A 25 4.33 -5.96 -9.25
N TYR A 26 5.23 -5.32 -9.99
CA TYR A 26 4.86 -4.48 -11.13
C TYR A 26 4.21 -5.27 -12.27
N ALA A 27 4.68 -6.49 -12.55
CA ALA A 27 4.07 -7.35 -13.55
C ALA A 27 2.65 -7.76 -13.16
N LEU A 28 2.43 -8.09 -11.88
CA LEU A 28 1.09 -8.40 -11.36
C LEU A 28 0.17 -7.17 -11.41
N ASP A 29 0.66 -5.98 -11.04
CA ASP A 29 -0.10 -4.74 -11.17
C ASP A 29 -0.51 -4.49 -12.62
N ALA A 30 0.40 -4.66 -13.59
CA ALA A 30 0.11 -4.47 -15.00
C ALA A 30 -0.97 -5.47 -15.49
N ALA A 31 -0.90 -6.72 -15.04
CA ALA A 31 -1.91 -7.73 -15.36
C ALA A 31 -3.27 -7.38 -14.74
N LEU A 32 -3.32 -6.97 -13.47
CA LEU A 32 -4.55 -6.56 -12.80
C LEU A 32 -5.16 -5.31 -13.45
N ILE A 33 -4.35 -4.34 -13.87
CA ILE A 33 -4.81 -3.17 -14.62
C ILE A 33 -5.41 -3.59 -15.96
N ALA A 34 -4.74 -4.46 -16.72
CA ALA A 34 -5.27 -4.94 -17.99
C ALA A 34 -6.61 -5.66 -17.80
N LEU A 35 -6.74 -6.52 -16.77
CA LEU A 35 -7.98 -7.22 -16.44
C LEU A 35 -9.07 -6.27 -15.96
N LEU A 36 -8.73 -5.26 -15.17
CA LEU A 36 -9.66 -4.20 -14.74
C LEU A 36 -10.26 -3.46 -15.93
N LEU A 37 -9.44 -3.16 -16.94
CA LEU A 37 -9.88 -2.41 -18.13
C LEU A 37 -10.67 -3.26 -19.13
N THR A 38 -10.52 -4.58 -19.09
CA THR A 38 -11.09 -5.49 -20.10
C THR A 38 -12.20 -6.39 -19.56
N THR A 39 -12.37 -6.48 -18.23
CA THR A 39 -13.29 -7.41 -17.58
C THR A 39 -13.91 -6.81 -16.31
N ASN A 40 -14.98 -7.43 -15.82
CA ASN A 40 -15.58 -7.10 -14.52
C ASN A 40 -14.98 -7.93 -13.37
N LEU A 41 -13.84 -8.58 -13.57
CA LEU A 41 -13.25 -9.47 -12.57
C LEU A 41 -12.66 -8.72 -11.38
N VAL A 42 -12.18 -7.49 -11.60
CA VAL A 42 -11.60 -6.64 -10.54
C VAL A 42 -12.68 -5.77 -9.90
N ILE A 43 -13.55 -5.16 -10.71
CA ILE A 43 -14.69 -4.36 -10.25
C ILE A 43 -15.95 -4.90 -10.93
N ASP A 44 -16.93 -5.30 -10.12
CA ASP A 44 -18.21 -5.88 -10.57
C ASP A 44 -19.37 -4.91 -10.32
N GLY A 45 -19.23 -3.70 -10.86
CA GLY A 45 -20.21 -2.62 -10.75
C GLY A 45 -19.95 -1.67 -9.58
N VAL A 46 -21.02 -1.12 -9.00
CA VAL A 46 -20.95 -0.06 -7.99
C VAL A 46 -21.92 -0.29 -6.83
N HIS A 47 -21.48 0.06 -5.63
CA HIS A 47 -22.33 0.28 -4.48
C HIS A 47 -22.80 1.74 -4.44
N ALA A 48 -24.09 1.93 -4.13
CA ALA A 48 -24.63 3.25 -3.82
C ALA A 48 -24.75 3.39 -2.30
N PHE A 49 -23.94 4.28 -1.72
CA PHE A 49 -24.02 4.66 -0.32
C PHE A 49 -24.57 6.08 -0.17
N HIS A 50 -24.99 6.44 1.04
CA HIS A 50 -25.49 7.79 1.34
C HIS A 50 -24.43 8.89 1.14
N PHE A 51 -23.15 8.52 1.14
CA PHE A 51 -22.02 9.42 0.92
C PHE A 51 -21.41 9.34 -0.50
N GLY A 52 -21.99 8.55 -1.41
CA GLY A 52 -21.54 8.47 -2.80
C GLY A 52 -21.47 7.06 -3.37
N PHE A 53 -20.92 6.96 -4.58
CA PHE A 53 -20.73 5.70 -5.30
C PHE A 53 -19.34 5.13 -5.06
N TYR A 54 -19.28 3.85 -4.73
CA TYR A 54 -18.04 3.11 -4.52
C TYR A 54 -17.99 1.87 -5.41
N PRO A 55 -16.80 1.42 -5.85
CA PRO A 55 -16.69 0.22 -6.65
C PRO A 55 -17.15 -1.00 -5.85
N LYS A 56 -17.86 -1.93 -6.51
CA LYS A 56 -18.21 -3.21 -5.92
C LYS A 56 -17.12 -4.23 -6.23
N ALA A 57 -16.68 -4.96 -5.21
CA ALA A 57 -15.57 -5.87 -5.34
C ALA A 57 -15.85 -7.06 -6.27
N GLY A 58 -15.00 -7.20 -7.29
CA GLY A 58 -14.94 -8.39 -8.13
C GLY A 58 -14.09 -9.49 -7.49
N VAL A 59 -14.10 -10.68 -8.09
CA VAL A 59 -13.36 -11.87 -7.59
C VAL A 59 -11.85 -11.60 -7.48
N LEU A 60 -11.27 -10.85 -8.42
CA LEU A 60 -9.84 -10.52 -8.43
C LEU A 60 -9.47 -9.33 -7.54
N GLU A 61 -10.43 -8.62 -6.96
CA GLU A 61 -10.10 -7.58 -5.98
C GLU A 61 -9.41 -8.17 -4.75
N ALA A 62 -9.84 -9.36 -4.32
CA ALA A 62 -9.20 -10.09 -3.23
C ALA A 62 -7.72 -10.38 -3.52
N VAL A 63 -7.35 -10.61 -4.79
CA VAL A 63 -5.96 -10.80 -5.21
C VAL A 63 -5.17 -9.50 -5.05
N HIS A 64 -5.75 -8.36 -5.44
CA HIS A 64 -5.13 -7.05 -5.26
C HIS A 64 -4.93 -6.69 -3.78
N ILE A 65 -5.92 -7.01 -2.93
CA ILE A 65 -5.82 -6.81 -1.47
C ILE A 65 -4.74 -7.73 -0.88
N ALA A 66 -4.71 -9.01 -1.27
CA ALA A 66 -3.68 -9.95 -0.82
C ALA A 66 -2.27 -9.49 -1.24
N GLN A 67 -2.11 -9.01 -2.48
CA GLN A 67 -0.87 -8.40 -2.93
C GLN A 67 -0.49 -7.17 -2.09
N THR A 68 -1.46 -6.30 -1.78
CA THR A 68 -1.25 -5.12 -0.93
C THR A 68 -0.71 -5.52 0.44
N VAL A 69 -1.36 -6.46 1.12
CA VAL A 69 -0.94 -6.96 2.44
C VAL A 69 0.46 -7.56 2.35
N ALA A 70 0.74 -8.37 1.33
CA ALA A 70 2.04 -9.01 1.16
C ALA A 70 3.18 -7.99 0.96
N LEU A 71 2.98 -7.01 0.09
CA LEU A 71 3.99 -5.99 -0.24
C LEU A 71 4.23 -5.02 0.89
N VAL A 72 3.18 -4.58 1.57
CA VAL A 72 3.29 -3.74 2.78
C VAL A 72 4.05 -4.49 3.87
N THR A 73 3.65 -5.72 4.17
CA THR A 73 4.29 -6.54 5.21
C THR A 73 5.76 -6.76 4.88
N ARG A 74 6.08 -7.10 3.62
CA ARG A 74 7.46 -7.29 3.17
C ARG A 74 8.25 -5.99 3.28
N GLY A 75 7.71 -4.86 2.84
CA GLY A 75 8.34 -3.55 2.93
C GLY A 75 8.65 -3.15 4.37
N MET A 76 7.69 -3.32 5.28
CA MET A 76 7.88 -3.10 6.72
C MET A 76 8.95 -4.02 7.31
N TRP A 77 8.97 -5.29 6.91
CA TRP A 77 10.00 -6.24 7.36
C TRP A 77 11.41 -5.83 6.88
N VAL A 78 11.56 -5.39 5.63
CA VAL A 78 12.84 -4.90 5.11
C VAL A 78 13.30 -3.67 5.90
N LEU A 79 12.42 -2.68 6.09
CA LEU A 79 12.74 -1.49 6.90
C LEU A 79 13.15 -1.86 8.33
N TYR A 80 12.44 -2.82 8.94
CA TYR A 80 12.73 -3.32 10.28
C TYR A 80 14.07 -4.07 10.36
N ARG A 81 14.42 -4.84 9.33
CA ARG A 81 15.69 -5.59 9.27
C ARG A 81 16.87 -4.64 9.12
N GLU A 82 16.81 -3.72 8.17
CA GLU A 82 17.94 -2.83 7.85
C GLU A 82 18.23 -1.82 8.98
N GLN A 83 17.23 -1.42 9.77
CA GLN A 83 17.47 -0.48 10.88
C GLN A 83 18.40 -1.05 11.98
N ARG A 84 18.51 -2.38 12.10
CA ARG A 84 19.33 -3.02 13.14
C ARG A 84 20.84 -2.83 12.89
N HIS A 85 21.23 -2.70 11.62
CA HIS A 85 22.63 -2.54 11.20
C HIS A 85 22.95 -1.10 10.77
N ALA A 86 21.96 -0.21 10.77
CA ALA A 86 22.10 1.18 10.37
C ALA A 86 22.77 2.05 11.45
N THR A 87 23.45 3.10 10.97
CA THR A 87 23.92 4.24 11.79
C THR A 87 22.75 4.92 12.49
N ALA A 88 23.01 5.71 13.54
CA ALA A 88 21.96 6.37 14.31
C ALA A 88 21.04 7.26 13.45
N GLU A 89 21.61 7.95 12.47
CA GLU A 89 20.87 8.81 11.54
C GLU A 89 20.01 7.98 10.56
N LYS A 90 20.59 6.98 9.90
CA LYS A 90 19.87 6.09 8.98
C LYS A 90 18.78 5.30 9.72
N ARG A 91 19.03 4.90 10.97
CA ARG A 91 18.05 4.23 11.83
C ARG A 91 16.82 5.10 12.12
N LYS A 92 17.02 6.38 12.48
CA LYS A 92 15.91 7.31 12.68
C LYS A 92 15.05 7.43 11.43
N ARG A 93 15.69 7.61 10.26
CA ARG A 93 14.99 7.67 8.96
C ARG A 93 14.19 6.39 8.67
N LEU A 94 14.78 5.22 8.89
CA LEU A 94 14.11 3.92 8.66
C LEU A 94 12.92 3.72 9.61
N LEU A 95 13.05 4.09 10.88
CA LEU A 95 11.96 4.02 11.86
C LEU A 95 10.81 4.98 11.51
N THR A 96 11.12 6.21 11.08
CA THR A 96 10.10 7.14 10.59
C THR A 96 9.36 6.57 9.39
N CYS A 97 10.09 5.99 8.42
CA CYS A 97 9.47 5.37 7.25
C CYS A 97 8.62 4.15 7.63
N LEU A 98 9.09 3.32 8.56
CA LEU A 98 8.34 2.19 9.08
C LEU A 98 7.01 2.64 9.72
N PHE A 99 7.04 3.71 10.52
CA PHE A 99 5.85 4.29 11.12
C PHE A 99 4.92 4.88 10.04
N GLY A 100 5.46 5.63 9.08
CA GLY A 100 4.70 6.21 7.98
C GLY A 100 4.01 5.15 7.12
N VAL A 101 4.73 4.09 6.71
CA VAL A 101 4.15 2.96 5.96
C VAL A 101 3.07 2.26 6.78
N GLY A 102 3.31 2.02 8.08
CA GLY A 102 2.31 1.43 8.98
C GLY A 102 1.04 2.29 9.07
N LEU A 103 1.19 3.61 9.16
CA LEU A 103 0.06 4.53 9.21
C LEU A 103 -0.72 4.52 7.88
N ILE A 104 -0.04 4.64 6.72
CA ILE A 104 -0.69 4.55 5.40
C ILE A 104 -1.46 3.23 5.24
N SER A 105 -0.95 2.14 5.81
CA SER A 105 -1.58 0.83 5.71
C SER A 105 -2.96 0.76 6.39
N LEU A 106 -3.27 1.67 7.32
CA LEU A 106 -4.61 1.79 7.88
C LEU A 106 -5.65 2.23 6.83
N ALA A 107 -5.23 2.87 5.75
CA ALA A 107 -6.12 3.20 4.62
C ALA A 107 -6.65 1.94 3.91
N ALA A 108 -6.04 0.77 4.11
CA ALA A 108 -6.59 -0.48 3.61
C ALA A 108 -7.97 -0.83 4.20
N ALA A 109 -8.37 -0.21 5.33
CA ALA A 109 -9.72 -0.34 5.86
C ALA A 109 -10.77 0.10 4.84
N ASP A 110 -10.46 1.08 3.96
CA ASP A 110 -11.38 1.59 2.95
C ASP A 110 -11.85 0.50 1.97
N TYR A 111 -11.08 -0.57 1.77
CA TYR A 111 -11.51 -1.72 0.95
C TYR A 111 -12.77 -2.39 1.50
N ALA A 112 -13.07 -2.30 2.80
CA ALA A 112 -14.30 -2.85 3.35
C ALA A 112 -15.56 -2.19 2.74
N VAL A 113 -15.47 -0.94 2.28
CA VAL A 113 -16.56 -0.26 1.57
C VAL A 113 -16.86 -0.94 0.24
N ASN A 114 -15.83 -1.47 -0.45
CA ASN A 114 -15.99 -2.20 -1.71
C ASN A 114 -16.71 -3.54 -1.54
N TYR A 115 -16.77 -4.07 -0.31
CA TYR A 115 -17.54 -5.26 0.05
C TYR A 115 -18.94 -4.94 0.61
N GLY A 116 -19.36 -3.67 0.57
CA GLY A 116 -20.70 -3.25 0.99
C GLY A 116 -20.80 -2.73 2.43
N VAL A 117 -19.69 -2.62 3.17
CA VAL A 117 -19.73 -2.08 4.55
C VAL A 117 -19.96 -0.56 4.50
N ALA A 118 -21.08 -0.10 5.05
CA ALA A 118 -21.52 1.28 4.95
C ALA A 118 -20.86 2.19 6.01
N PHE A 119 -19.62 2.61 5.78
CA PHE A 119 -18.96 3.68 6.53
C PHE A 119 -18.20 4.60 5.58
N TYR A 120 -18.05 5.86 5.95
CA TYR A 120 -17.25 6.78 5.15
C TYR A 120 -15.77 6.40 5.26
N PRO A 121 -15.09 6.08 4.15
CA PRO A 121 -13.72 5.59 4.17
C PRO A 121 -12.77 6.66 4.75
N PRO A 122 -12.15 6.40 5.92
CA PRO A 122 -11.32 7.38 6.60
C PRO A 122 -9.88 7.39 6.08
N GLY A 123 -9.49 6.52 5.14
CA GLY A 123 -8.10 6.27 4.74
C GLY A 123 -7.34 7.48 4.22
N VAL A 124 -8.03 8.54 3.79
CA VAL A 124 -7.41 9.83 3.47
C VAL A 124 -6.67 10.47 4.66
N LEU A 125 -7.18 10.29 5.89
CA LEU A 125 -6.59 10.85 7.10
C LEU A 125 -5.22 10.22 7.43
N PRO A 126 -5.10 8.89 7.60
CA PRO A 126 -3.80 8.28 7.87
C PRO A 126 -2.80 8.50 6.73
N LEU A 127 -3.26 8.54 5.47
CA LEU A 127 -2.41 8.87 4.33
C LEU A 127 -1.82 10.28 4.44
N ALA A 128 -2.66 11.28 4.68
CA ALA A 128 -2.23 12.67 4.80
C ALA A 128 -1.26 12.88 5.98
N ILE A 129 -1.56 12.28 7.14
CA ILE A 129 -0.69 12.36 8.32
C ILE A 129 0.67 11.71 8.03
N ALA A 130 0.69 10.53 7.42
CA ALA A 130 1.93 9.82 7.12
C ALA A 130 2.82 10.58 6.14
N LEU A 131 2.23 11.14 5.07
CA LEU A 131 2.96 11.96 4.11
C LEU A 131 3.55 13.21 4.78
N GLY A 132 2.81 13.85 5.69
CA GLY A 132 3.31 14.97 6.49
C GLY A 132 4.52 14.58 7.35
N ILE A 133 4.45 13.44 8.05
CA ILE A 133 5.55 12.93 8.87
C ILE A 133 6.79 12.62 8.02
N ILE A 134 6.62 11.94 6.89
CA ILE A 134 7.73 11.58 5.99
C ILE A 134 8.36 12.83 5.37
N ALA A 135 7.55 13.83 4.99
CA ALA A 135 8.03 15.08 4.41
C ALA A 135 8.84 15.91 5.41
N CYS A 136 8.40 16.02 6.67
CA CYS A 136 9.10 16.77 7.72
C CYS A 136 10.46 16.17 8.10
N VAL A 137 10.73 14.90 7.79
CA VAL A 137 12.01 14.23 8.10
C VAL A 137 13.04 14.40 6.97
N ARG A 138 12.67 14.99 5.83
CA ARG A 138 13.61 15.35 4.75
C ARG A 138 14.32 16.70 4.95
N HIS A 139 13.94 17.49 5.95
CA HIS A 139 14.55 18.78 6.32
C HIS A 139 15.26 18.67 7.67
#